data_AF-A0A729G6V0-F1
#
_entry.id   AF-A0A729G6V0-F1
#
_cell.length_a   1.000
_cell.length_b   1.000
_cell.length_c   1.000
_cell.angle_alpha   90.00
_cell.angle_beta   90.00
_cell.angle_gamma   90.00
#
_symmetry.space_group_name_H-M   'P 1'
#
loop_
_entity.id
_entity.type
_entity.pdbx_description
1 polymer ?
#
loop_
_entity_poly.entity_id
_entity_poly.type
_entity_poly.pdbx_seq_one_letter_code
_entity_poly.pdbx_strand_id
1 'polypeptide(L)' 'MTTKITGLVKWFNPEKGFGFITPKDGSKDVFVHFSAIQSNDFRTLNENQEVEFSVEQGPKGPSAVNVVVL' A
#
# COMPACT_ATOMS: atom_id res chain seq x y z
N MET A 1 -14.50 -11.76 0.55
CA MET A 1 -14.28 -11.06 -0.74
C MET A 1 -13.41 -9.86 -0.42
N THR A 2 -12.11 -9.91 -0.70
CA THR A 2 -11.21 -8.78 -0.47
C THR A 2 -11.40 -7.81 -1.62
N THR A 3 -11.98 -6.64 -1.36
CA THR A 3 -12.16 -5.60 -2.36
C THR A 3 -10.79 -4.99 -2.68
N LYS A 4 -10.35 -5.16 -3.92
CA LYS A 4 -9.15 -4.50 -4.44
C LYS A 4 -9.49 -3.03 -4.72
N ILE A 5 -8.60 -2.15 -4.32
CA ILE A 5 -8.66 -0.71 -4.55
C ILE A 5 -7.34 -0.21 -5.13
N THR A 6 -7.44 0.84 -5.93
CA THR A 6 -6.27 1.52 -6.48
C THR A 6 -5.99 2.79 -5.69
N GLY A 7 -4.73 3.16 -5.57
CA GLY A 7 -4.30 4.38 -4.90
C GLY A 7 -2.96 4.88 -5.41
N LEU A 8 -2.59 6.05 -4.92
CA LEU A 8 -1.28 6.65 -5.15
C LEU A 8 -0.48 6.57 -3.87
N VAL A 9 0.78 6.18 -3.99
CA VAL A 9 1.70 6.12 -2.86
C VAL A 9 1.97 7.55 -2.39
N LYS A 10 1.51 7.86 -1.18
CA LYS A 10 1.69 9.18 -0.57
C LYS A 10 3.15 9.41 -0.23
N TRP A 11 3.78 8.40 0.35
CA TRP A 11 5.21 8.32 0.62
C TRP A 11 5.55 6.90 1.07
N PHE A 12 6.78 6.48 0.84
CA PHE A 12 7.29 5.20 1.32
C PHE A 12 8.75 5.36 1.72
N ASN A 13 9.11 4.85 2.89
CA ASN A 13 10.49 4.83 3.35
C ASN A 13 11.06 3.42 3.15
N PRO A 14 11.94 3.20 2.15
CA PRO A 14 12.52 1.88 1.88
C PRO A 14 13.51 1.43 2.96
N GLU A 15 14.16 2.35 3.68
CA GLU A 15 15.06 2.00 4.78
C GLU A 15 14.30 1.46 5.99
N LYS A 16 13.13 2.04 6.28
CA LYS A 16 12.25 1.58 7.36
C LYS A 16 11.28 0.47 6.92
N GLY A 17 11.05 0.31 5.62
CA GLY A 17 10.14 -0.70 5.06
C GLY A 17 8.65 -0.41 5.26
N PHE A 18 8.25 0.85 5.42
CA PHE A 18 6.84 1.22 5.55
C PHE A 18 6.52 2.57 4.90
N GLY A 19 5.24 2.79 4.65
CA GLY A 19 4.73 4.01 4.05
C GLY A 19 3.22 4.15 4.18
N PHE A 20 2.67 5.06 3.39
CA PHE A 20 1.24 5.27 3.27
C PHE A 20 0.81 5.40 1.81
N ILE A 21 -0.37 4.88 1.53
CA ILE A 21 -1.02 4.96 0.22
C ILE A 21 -2.31 5.77 0.40
N THR A 22 -2.52 6.74 -0.47
CA THR A 22 -3.76 7.50 -0.56
C THR A 22 -4.68 6.80 -1.57
N PRO A 23 -5.80 6.19 -1.13
CA PRO A 23 -6.73 5.50 -2.02
C PRO A 23 -7.44 6.47 -2.97
N LYS A 24 -7.65 6.07 -4.23
CA LYS A 24 -8.42 6.88 -5.20
C LYS A 24 -9.90 7.02 -4.85
N ASP A 25 -10.42 6.13 -4.00
CA ASP A 25 -11.80 6.17 -3.49
C ASP A 25 -12.06 7.34 -2.51
N GLY A 26 -11.03 8.12 -2.15
CA GLY A 26 -11.15 9.25 -1.22
C GLY A 26 -11.25 8.83 0.25
N SER A 27 -11.13 7.53 0.54
CA SER A 27 -11.00 7.01 1.91
C SER A 27 -9.68 7.45 2.57
N LYS A 28 -9.56 7.22 3.88
CA LYS A 28 -8.37 7.62 4.66
C LYS A 28 -7.09 6.97 4.13
N ASP A 29 -5.96 7.64 4.37
CA ASP A 29 -4.63 7.10 4.07
C ASP A 29 -4.45 5.72 4.72
N VAL A 30 -4.01 4.75 3.92
CA VAL A 30 -3.86 3.35 4.32
C VAL A 30 -2.39 3.07 4.57
N PHE A 31 -2.10 2.44 5.71
CA PHE A 31 -0.75 2.04 6.07
C PHE A 31 -0.27 0.89 5.18
N VAL A 32 0.95 0.98 4.65
CA VAL A 32 1.57 -0.10 3.88
C VAL A 32 2.90 -0.52 4.49
N HIS A 33 3.13 -1.82 4.57
CA HIS A 33 4.38 -2.42 5.00
C HIS A 33 5.04 -3.16 3.83
N PHE A 34 6.37 -3.21 3.80
CA PHE A 34 7.11 -3.86 2.71
C PHE A 34 6.72 -5.33 2.53
N SER A 35 6.29 -6.02 3.59
CA SER A 35 5.82 -7.41 3.54
C SER A 35 4.55 -7.61 2.72
N ALA A 36 3.74 -6.55 2.54
CA ALA A 36 2.52 -6.60 1.75
C ALA A 36 2.78 -6.45 0.24
N ILE A 37 3.97 -5.96 -0.14
CA ILE A 37 4.34 -5.69 -1.53
C ILE A 37 4.65 -7.00 -2.26
N GLN A 38 3.87 -7.27 -3.30
CA GLN A 38 4.03 -8.37 -4.23
C GLN A 38 5.04 -7.96 -5.30
N SER A 39 6.33 -8.04 -4.96
CA SER A 39 7.43 -7.79 -5.89
C SER A 39 8.53 -8.80 -5.66
N ASN A 40 9.08 -9.34 -6.74
CA ASN A 40 10.08 -10.41 -6.71
C ASN A 40 11.49 -9.87 -6.45
N ASP A 41 11.82 -8.70 -6.99
CA ASP A 41 13.18 -8.15 -6.95
C ASP A 41 13.34 -7.04 -5.89
N PHE A 42 12.35 -6.15 -5.76
CA PHE A 42 12.42 -5.02 -4.82
C PHE A 42 11.06 -4.72 -4.19
N ARG A 43 10.96 -4.87 -2.86
CA ARG A 43 9.75 -4.55 -2.07
C ARG A 43 9.74 -3.09 -1.64
N THR A 44 9.81 -2.19 -2.61
CA THR A 44 9.81 -0.75 -2.40
C THR A 44 8.74 -0.08 -3.25
N LEU A 45 8.29 1.10 -2.81
CA LEU A 45 7.34 1.94 -3.55
C LEU A 45 7.94 3.34 -3.70
N ASN A 46 7.59 4.01 -4.79
CA ASN A 46 7.98 5.40 -5.05
C ASN A 46 6.80 6.33 -4.77
N GLU A 47 7.10 7.58 -4.41
CA GLU A 47 6.06 8.61 -4.23
C GLU A 47 5.29 8.84 -5.54
N ASN A 48 3.98 9.08 -5.43
CA ASN A 48 3.05 9.26 -6.56
C ASN A 48 2.93 8.03 -7.49
N GLN A 49 3.49 6.88 -7.11
CA GLN A 49 3.35 5.65 -7.86
C GLN A 49 1.94 5.09 -7.71
N GLU A 50 1.38 4.61 -8.81
CA GLU A 50 0.07 3.97 -8.81
C GLU A 50 0.19 2.51 -8.39
N VAL A 51 -0.65 2.11 -7.44
CA VAL A 51 -0.63 0.76 -6.87
C VAL A 51 -2.06 0.24 -6.71
N GLU A 52 -2.23 -1.06 -6.94
CA GLU A 52 -3.42 -1.82 -6.57
C GLU A 52 -3.16 -2.56 -5.27
N PHE A 53 -4.07 -2.48 -4.32
CA PHE A 53 -3.95 -3.14 -3.03
C PHE A 53 -5.33 -3.49 -2.47
N SER A 54 -5.38 -4.35 -1.46
CA SER A 54 -6.58 -4.59 -0.67
C SER A 54 -6.42 -3.98 0.71
N VAL A 55 -7.51 -3.51 1.31
CA VAL A 55 -7.49 -2.99 2.68
C VAL A 55 -8.02 -4.06 3.62
N GLU A 56 -7.26 -4.35 4.67
CA GLU A 56 -7.65 -5.24 5.75
C GLU A 56 -7.66 -4.48 7.08
N GLN A 57 -8.60 -4.80 7.96
CA GLN A 57 -8.60 -4.26 9.32
C GLN A 57 -7.59 -5.02 10.18
N GLY A 58 -6.41 -4.45 10.35
CA GLY A 58 -5.41 -4.96 11.27
C GLY A 58 -5.62 -4.45 12.69
N PRO A 59 -4.88 -5.00 13.68
CA PRO A 59 -4.95 -4.57 15.09
C PRO A 59 -4.55 -3.10 15.31
N LYS A 60 -3.89 -2.47 14.34
CA LYS A 60 -3.47 -1.06 14.36
C LYS A 60 -4.28 -0.16 13.42
N GLY A 61 -5.35 -0.68 12.83
CA GLY A 61 -6.17 0.02 11.84
C GLY A 61 -6.02 -0.52 10.41
N PRO A 62 -6.60 0.19 9.42
CA PRO A 62 -6.61 -0.24 8.02
C PRO A 62 -5.19 -0.35 7.45
N SER A 63 -4.84 -1.53 6.96
CA SER A 63 -3.54 -1.84 6.40
C SER A 63 -3.68 -2.38 4.98
N ALA A 64 -2.77 -1.98 4.09
CA ALA A 64 -2.71 -2.43 2.71
C ALA A 64 -2.06 -3.82 2.66
N VAL A 65 -2.72 -4.75 1.97
CA VAL A 65 -2.26 -6.13 1.72
C VAL A 65 -2.32 -6.42 0.22
N ASN A 66 -1.50 -7.36 -0.24
CA ASN A 66 -1.40 -7.74 -1.66
C ASN A 66 -1.14 -6.52 -2.57
N VAL A 67 -0.18 -5.69 -2.20
CA VAL A 67 0.14 -4.45 -2.91
C VAL A 67 0.91 -4.80 -4.18
N VAL A 68 0.36 -4.42 -5.34
CA VAL A 68 0.94 -4.62 -6.67
C VAL A 68 1.12 -3.25 -7.30
N VAL A 69 2.30 -3.00 -7.86
CA VAL A 69 2.56 -1.80 -8.66
C VAL A 69 1.87 -1.93 -10.02
N LEU A 70 1.16 -0.88 -10.45
CA LEU A 70 0.55 -0.79 -11.78
C LEU A 70 1.49 -0.17 -12.82
#